data_AF-A0A976PE96-F1
#
_entry.id   AF-A0A976PE96-F1
#
_cell.length_a   1.000
_cell.length_b   1.000
_cell.length_c   1.000
_cell.angle_alpha   90.00
_cell.angle_beta   90.00
_cell.angle_gamma   90.00
#
_symmetry.space_group_name_H-M   'P 1'
#
loop_
_entity.id
_entity.type
_entity.pdbx_description
1 polymer ?
#
loop_
_entity_poly.entity_id
_entity_poly.type
_entity_poly.pdbx_seq_one_letter_code
_entity_poly.pdbx_strand_id
1 'polypeptide(L)'
;MAEIKNAIDKTEELARKIWLAGLGAYGHGLSNIQEGYEKMNGSTRRYFDDLVERGTKIEAEAKTKLDQTGDKLKEAGDKLKSQSEKLKAQGEKLKIQGKNLKKDAVKESITAKVDEIRGKVSSKITMPTMPSMPTMPSFGKEEKLTELSAKLDELIGAVTALVAKEAEEKPAPAAKTPTPRKPAAKKPAASKTAAAKSE
;
A
#
# COMPACT_ATOMS: atom_id res chain seq x y z
N MET A 1 -78.61 27.72 -57.02
CA MET A 1 -77.83 28.95 -56.69
C MET A 1 -78.07 29.45 -55.27
N ALA A 2 -79.32 29.53 -54.77
CA ALA A 2 -79.61 30.04 -53.41
C ALA A 2 -79.17 29.12 -52.25
N GLU A 3 -79.29 27.80 -52.40
CA GLU A 3 -78.92 26.83 -51.35
C GLU A 3 -77.41 26.73 -51.12
N ILE A 4 -76.62 26.88 -52.19
CA ILE A 4 -75.16 26.89 -52.13
C ILE A 4 -74.66 28.10 -51.33
N LYS A 5 -75.29 29.27 -51.53
CA LYS A 5 -74.97 30.49 -50.78
C LYS A 5 -75.29 30.34 -49.28
N ASN A 6 -76.42 29.73 -48.94
CA ASN A 6 -76.81 29.48 -47.55
C ASN A 6 -75.88 28.47 -46.84
N ALA A 7 -75.39 27.46 -47.56
CA ALA A 7 -74.41 26.51 -47.04
C ALA A 7 -73.05 27.20 -46.77
N ILE A 8 -72.60 28.07 -47.67
CA ILE A 8 -71.38 28.86 -47.50
C ILE A 8 -71.49 29.80 -46.29
N ASP A 9 -72.60 30.52 -46.13
CA ASP A 9 -72.82 31.41 -44.98
C ASP A 9 -72.79 30.64 -43.64
N LYS A 10 -73.40 29.45 -43.57
CA LYS A 10 -73.34 28.58 -42.38
C LYS A 10 -71.95 28.05 -42.09
N THR A 11 -71.20 27.69 -43.13
CA THR A 11 -69.80 27.25 -42.99
C THR A 11 -68.92 28.41 -42.53
N GLU A 12 -69.16 29.62 -43.01
CA GLU A 12 -68.43 30.82 -42.59
C GLU A 12 -68.73 31.18 -41.13
N GLU A 13 -69.99 31.05 -40.69
CA GLU A 13 -70.36 31.21 -39.28
C GLU A 13 -69.73 30.15 -38.37
N LEU A 14 -69.65 28.88 -38.84
CA LEU A 14 -68.98 27.81 -38.10
C LEU A 14 -67.47 28.08 -37.99
N ALA A 15 -66.83 28.49 -39.09
CA ALA A 15 -65.42 28.85 -39.11
C ALA A 15 -65.11 30.02 -38.18
N ARG A 16 -65.96 31.06 -38.17
CA ARG A 16 -65.86 32.19 -37.23
C ARG A 16 -66.00 31.74 -35.77
N LYS A 17 -66.94 30.85 -35.46
CA LYS A 17 -67.12 30.32 -34.10
C LYS A 17 -65.94 29.46 -33.64
N ILE A 18 -65.39 28.61 -34.51
CA ILE A 18 -64.21 27.79 -34.19
C ILE A 18 -62.99 28.68 -33.99
N TRP A 19 -62.82 29.71 -34.82
CA TRP A 19 -61.70 30.64 -34.67
C TRP A 19 -61.81 31.49 -33.41
N LEU A 20 -63.00 32.02 -33.09
CA LEU A 20 -63.25 32.72 -31.83
C LEU A 20 -63.09 31.82 -30.60
N ALA A 21 -63.48 30.55 -30.69
CA ALA A 21 -63.23 29.56 -29.64
C ALA A 21 -61.73 29.27 -29.47
N GLY A 22 -60.98 29.15 -30.57
CA GLY A 22 -59.53 29.00 -30.55
C GLY A 22 -58.83 30.23 -29.94
N LEU A 23 -59.30 31.44 -30.26
CA LEU A 23 -58.77 32.69 -29.71
C LEU A 23 -59.16 32.86 -28.23
N GLY A 24 -60.38 32.46 -27.87
CA GLY A 24 -60.86 32.43 -26.49
C GLY A 24 -60.10 31.43 -25.63
N ALA A 25 -59.74 30.25 -26.15
CA ALA A 25 -58.91 29.27 -25.47
C ALA A 25 -57.47 29.78 -25.27
N TYR A 26 -56.92 30.54 -26.22
CA TYR A 26 -55.61 31.18 -26.07
C TYR A 26 -55.64 32.29 -25.00
N GLY A 27 -56.72 33.08 -24.94
CA GLY A 27 -56.94 34.06 -23.88
C GLY A 27 -57.19 33.42 -22.50
N HIS A 28 -57.93 32.31 -22.44
CA HIS A 28 -58.22 31.58 -21.20
C HIS A 28 -56.99 30.82 -20.67
N GLY A 29 -56.14 30.31 -21.57
CA GLY A 29 -54.85 29.72 -21.23
C GLY A 29 -53.94 30.70 -20.50
N LEU A 30 -53.95 31.98 -20.85
CA LEU A 30 -53.14 33.01 -20.19
C LEU A 30 -53.63 33.33 -18.77
N SER A 31 -54.95 33.43 -18.55
CA SER A 31 -55.54 33.64 -17.22
C SER A 31 -55.31 32.44 -16.29
N ASN A 32 -55.41 31.22 -16.82
CA ASN A 32 -55.15 30.00 -16.05
C ASN A 32 -53.64 29.78 -15.75
N ILE A 33 -52.74 30.26 -16.62
CA ILE A 33 -51.30 30.26 -16.36
C ILE A 33 -50.94 31.20 -15.21
N GLN A 34 -51.58 32.36 -15.08
CA GLN A 34 -51.28 33.32 -14.00
C GLN A 34 -51.71 32.79 -12.62
N GLU A 35 -52.90 32.21 -12.52
CA GLU A 35 -53.41 31.60 -11.28
C GLU A 35 -52.69 30.28 -10.94
N GLY A 36 -52.30 29.51 -11.97
CA GLY A 36 -51.43 28.35 -11.83
C GLY A 36 -50.00 28.70 -11.40
N TYR A 37 -49.45 29.83 -11.86
CA TYR A 37 -48.09 30.27 -11.53
C TYR A 37 -47.93 30.62 -10.05
N GLU A 38 -48.89 31.30 -9.44
CA GLU A 38 -48.79 31.64 -8.00
C GLU A 38 -48.91 30.39 -7.10
N LYS A 39 -49.86 29.50 -7.40
CA LYS A 39 -50.00 28.20 -6.70
C LYS A 39 -48.79 27.30 -6.91
N MET A 40 -48.24 27.29 -8.13
CA MET A 40 -47.05 26.51 -8.46
C MET A 40 -45.82 27.11 -7.79
N ASN A 41 -45.62 28.43 -7.78
CA ASN A 41 -44.47 29.05 -7.12
C ASN A 41 -44.44 28.79 -5.61
N GLY A 42 -45.60 28.88 -4.93
CA GLY A 42 -45.71 28.52 -3.51
C GLY A 42 -45.42 27.03 -3.24
N SER A 43 -45.91 26.15 -4.12
CA SER A 43 -45.65 24.71 -4.02
C SER A 43 -44.19 24.38 -4.34
N THR A 44 -43.61 24.99 -5.38
CA THR A 44 -42.21 24.84 -5.80
C THR A 44 -41.24 25.33 -4.72
N ARG A 45 -41.54 26.42 -4.02
CA ARG A 45 -40.73 26.86 -2.87
C ARG A 45 -40.74 25.84 -1.73
N ARG A 46 -41.91 25.28 -1.39
CA ARG A 46 -42.01 24.21 -0.38
C ARG A 46 -41.27 22.94 -0.80
N TYR A 47 -41.35 22.56 -2.08
CA TYR A 47 -40.57 21.43 -2.60
C TYR A 47 -39.06 21.71 -2.57
N PHE A 48 -38.64 22.94 -2.87
CA PHE A 48 -37.26 23.34 -2.75
C PHE A 48 -36.78 23.27 -1.30
N ASP A 49 -37.56 23.79 -0.36
CA ASP A 49 -37.23 23.73 1.07
C ASP A 49 -37.16 22.28 1.58
N ASP A 50 -38.12 21.41 1.23
CA ASP A 50 -38.07 19.97 1.55
C ASP A 50 -36.85 19.28 0.91
N LEU A 51 -36.50 19.65 -0.33
CA LEU A 51 -35.32 19.09 -1.00
C LEU A 51 -34.02 19.56 -0.33
N VAL A 52 -33.94 20.81 0.10
CA VAL A 52 -32.81 21.36 0.85
C VAL A 52 -32.72 20.70 2.23
N GLU A 53 -33.83 20.54 2.94
CA GLU A 53 -33.86 19.86 4.24
C GLU A 53 -33.39 18.40 4.11
N ARG A 54 -33.91 17.66 3.12
CA ARG A 54 -33.42 16.30 2.83
C ARG A 54 -31.95 16.29 2.41
N GLY A 55 -31.52 17.26 1.60
CA GLY A 55 -30.13 17.41 1.19
C GLY A 55 -29.19 17.62 2.37
N THR A 56 -29.54 18.54 3.28
CA THR A 56 -28.76 18.81 4.50
C THR A 56 -28.72 17.59 5.43
N LYS A 57 -29.82 16.85 5.54
CA LYS A 57 -29.86 15.61 6.33
C LYS A 57 -28.97 14.52 5.73
N ILE A 58 -29.03 14.32 4.41
CA ILE A 58 -28.17 13.35 3.72
C ILE A 58 -26.70 13.76 3.85
N GLU A 59 -26.37 15.05 3.72
CA GLU A 59 -25.01 15.54 3.90
C GLU A 59 -24.50 15.30 5.33
N ALA A 60 -25.32 15.59 6.35
CA ALA A 60 -24.98 15.33 7.74
C ALA A 60 -24.77 13.84 8.04
N GLU A 61 -25.66 12.98 7.55
CA GLU A 61 -25.54 11.53 7.67
C GLU A 61 -24.31 11.00 6.93
N ALA A 62 -24.04 11.51 5.72
CA ALA A 62 -22.88 11.11 4.93
C ALA A 62 -21.56 11.53 5.60
N LYS A 63 -21.46 12.76 6.11
CA LYS A 63 -20.29 13.23 6.87
C LYS A 63 -20.07 12.39 8.11
N THR A 64 -21.13 12.16 8.90
CA THR A 64 -21.04 11.35 10.12
C THR A 64 -20.59 9.91 9.82
N LYS A 65 -21.16 9.28 8.79
CA LYS A 65 -20.74 7.92 8.37
C LYS A 65 -19.31 7.90 7.84
N LEU A 66 -18.91 8.93 7.10
CA LEU A 66 -17.55 9.07 6.57
C LEU A 66 -16.55 9.20 7.72
N ASP A 67 -16.82 10.05 8.70
CA ASP A 67 -15.96 10.27 9.87
C ASP A 67 -15.86 8.99 10.71
N GLN A 68 -16.99 8.34 11.02
CA GLN A 68 -17.01 7.04 11.71
C GLN A 68 -16.25 5.95 10.96
N THR A 69 -16.31 5.95 9.62
CA THR A 69 -15.56 4.99 8.79
C THR A 69 -14.08 5.34 8.77
N GLY A 70 -13.74 6.63 8.72
CA GLY A 70 -12.37 7.14 8.81
C GLY A 70 -11.70 6.78 10.12
N ASP A 71 -12.40 6.95 11.24
CA ASP A 71 -11.91 6.57 12.57
C ASP A 71 -11.68 5.06 12.70
N LYS A 72 -12.64 4.25 12.25
CA LYS A 72 -12.49 2.78 12.21
C LYS A 72 -11.34 2.34 11.33
N LEU A 73 -11.15 2.99 10.18
CA LEU A 73 -10.04 2.70 9.27
C LEU A 73 -8.69 3.06 9.90
N LYS A 74 -8.64 4.19 10.61
CA LYS A 74 -7.45 4.62 11.35
C LYS A 74 -7.10 3.64 12.47
N GLU A 75 -8.08 3.24 13.27
CA GLU A 75 -7.91 2.24 14.33
C GLU A 75 -7.47 0.87 13.76
N ALA A 76 -8.08 0.43 12.68
CA ALA A 76 -7.67 -0.78 11.97
C ALA A 76 -6.24 -0.66 11.41
N GLY A 77 -5.86 0.51 10.90
CA GLY A 77 -4.51 0.83 10.44
C GLY A 77 -3.48 0.77 11.57
N ASP A 78 -3.77 1.35 12.72
CA ASP A 78 -2.90 1.31 13.90
C ASP A 78 -2.75 -0.12 14.44
N LYS A 79 -3.84 -0.89 14.47
CA LYS A 79 -3.81 -2.31 14.85
C LYS A 79 -2.96 -3.13 13.89
N LEU A 80 -3.15 -2.95 12.57
CA LEU A 80 -2.37 -3.63 11.54
C LEU A 80 -0.88 -3.28 11.65
N LYS A 81 -0.55 -2.02 11.92
CA LYS A 81 0.83 -1.58 12.12
C LYS A 81 1.47 -2.28 13.32
N SER A 82 0.76 -2.33 14.44
CA SER A 82 1.25 -3.05 15.64
C SER A 82 1.41 -4.56 15.40
N GLN A 83 0.50 -5.17 14.63
CA GLN A 83 0.61 -6.58 14.25
C GLN A 83 1.80 -6.81 13.30
N SER A 84 2.02 -5.90 12.35
CA SER A 84 3.16 -5.94 11.43
C SER A 84 4.48 -5.86 12.18
N GLU A 85 4.60 -4.96 13.15
CA GLU A 85 5.80 -4.86 14.00
C GLU A 85 6.05 -6.14 14.81
N LYS A 86 4.99 -6.72 15.40
CA LYS A 86 5.07 -8.01 16.11
C LYS A 86 5.52 -9.14 15.20
N LEU A 87 4.93 -9.25 14.00
CA LEU A 87 5.30 -10.26 13.01
C LEU A 87 6.73 -10.07 12.51
N LYS A 88 7.17 -8.82 12.32
CA LYS A 88 8.55 -8.50 11.95
C LYS A 88 9.53 -8.94 13.04
N ALA A 89 9.25 -8.63 14.30
CA ALA A 89 10.08 -9.04 15.43
C ALA A 89 10.10 -10.58 15.60
N GLN A 90 8.95 -11.25 15.41
CA GLN A 90 8.89 -12.72 15.39
C GLN A 90 9.70 -13.29 14.23
N GLY A 91 9.61 -12.72 13.03
CA GLY A 91 10.37 -13.13 11.86
C GLY A 91 11.89 -12.99 12.06
N GLU A 92 12.35 -11.90 12.68
CA GLU A 92 13.76 -11.74 13.03
C GLU A 92 14.23 -12.78 14.04
N LYS A 93 13.44 -13.03 15.10
CA LYS A 93 13.74 -14.09 16.08
C LYS A 93 13.85 -15.46 15.41
N LEU A 94 12.91 -15.78 14.52
CA LEU A 94 12.89 -17.05 13.79
C LEU A 94 14.10 -17.19 12.85
N LYS A 95 14.52 -16.08 12.23
CA LYS A 95 15.72 -16.04 11.38
C LYS A 95 17.00 -16.26 12.19
N ILE A 96 17.10 -15.68 13.39
CA ILE A 96 18.23 -15.89 14.29
C ILE A 96 18.25 -17.33 14.81
N GLN A 97 17.10 -17.85 15.25
CA GLN A 97 16.95 -19.25 15.68
C GLN A 97 17.34 -20.21 14.56
N GLY A 98 16.87 -19.97 13.33
CA GLY A 98 17.25 -20.78 12.17
C GLY A 98 18.75 -20.75 11.86
N LYS A 99 19.42 -19.60 12.04
CA LYS A 99 20.89 -19.52 11.89
C LYS A 99 21.62 -20.29 12.99
N ASN A 100 21.15 -20.22 14.24
CA ASN A 100 21.76 -20.95 15.35
C ASN A 100 21.56 -22.46 15.18
N LEU A 101 20.36 -22.93 14.86
CA LEU A 101 20.11 -24.35 14.60
C LEU A 101 20.98 -24.90 13.46
N LYS A 102 21.19 -24.14 12.39
CA LYS A 102 22.12 -24.54 11.33
C LYS A 102 23.56 -24.61 11.83
N LYS A 103 24.01 -23.64 12.63
CA LYS A 103 25.35 -23.68 13.23
C LYS A 103 25.50 -24.85 14.20
N ASP A 104 24.49 -25.13 15.00
CA ASP A 104 24.50 -26.22 15.99
C ASP A 104 24.49 -27.58 15.29
N ALA A 105 23.68 -27.77 14.25
CA ALA A 105 23.71 -28.96 13.41
C ALA A 105 25.06 -29.16 12.72
N VAL A 106 25.66 -28.08 12.21
CA VAL A 106 27.01 -28.13 11.62
C VAL A 106 28.05 -28.48 12.68
N LYS A 107 28.00 -27.86 13.86
CA LYS A 107 28.89 -28.20 14.99
C LYS A 107 28.77 -29.66 15.37
N GLU A 108 27.55 -30.18 15.53
CA GLU A 108 27.31 -31.57 15.89
C GLU A 108 27.85 -32.54 14.82
N SER A 109 27.66 -32.21 13.54
CA SER A 109 28.23 -33.00 12.44
C SER A 109 29.76 -32.97 12.39
N ILE A 110 30.39 -31.85 12.75
CA ILE A 110 31.84 -31.72 12.83
C ILE A 110 32.35 -32.52 14.03
N THR A 111 31.71 -32.40 15.20
CA THR A 111 32.07 -33.16 16.40
C THR A 111 31.99 -34.66 16.13
N ALA A 112 30.91 -35.15 15.52
CA ALA A 112 30.78 -36.55 15.15
C ALA A 112 31.91 -37.04 14.22
N LYS A 113 32.29 -36.23 13.22
CA LYS A 113 33.43 -36.54 12.33
C LYS A 113 34.76 -36.50 13.06
N VAL A 114 34.95 -35.57 14.00
CA VAL A 114 36.17 -35.47 14.83
C VAL A 114 36.29 -36.69 15.73
N ASP A 115 35.19 -37.14 16.36
CA ASP A 115 35.18 -38.36 17.17
C ASP A 115 35.44 -39.61 16.32
N GLU A 116 34.92 -39.66 15.09
CA GLU A 116 35.24 -40.74 14.15
C GLU A 116 36.73 -40.76 13.76
N ILE A 117 37.31 -39.59 13.46
CA ILE A 117 38.75 -39.46 13.21
C ILE A 117 39.54 -39.87 14.45
N ARG A 118 39.13 -39.43 15.65
CA ARG A 118 39.77 -39.80 16.91
C ARG A 118 39.72 -41.30 17.16
N GLY A 119 38.59 -41.95 16.89
CA GLY A 119 38.45 -43.40 16.96
C GLY A 119 39.39 -44.10 15.97
N LYS A 120 39.43 -43.66 14.71
CA LYS A 120 40.34 -44.20 13.69
C LYS A 120 41.81 -44.01 14.07
N VAL A 121 42.18 -42.85 14.60
CA VAL A 121 43.53 -42.53 15.06
C VAL A 121 43.90 -43.37 16.28
N SER A 122 42.99 -43.52 17.25
CA SER A 122 43.20 -44.39 18.42
C SER A 122 43.35 -45.85 18.02
N SER A 123 42.55 -46.35 17.07
CA SER A 123 42.70 -47.70 16.53
C SER A 123 44.02 -47.90 15.77
N LYS A 124 44.62 -46.83 15.24
CA LYS A 124 45.94 -46.87 14.58
C LYS A 124 47.10 -46.74 15.56
N ILE A 125 46.90 -46.06 16.70
CA ILE A 125 47.89 -45.85 17.76
C ILE A 125 47.91 -47.03 18.75
N THR A 126 46.77 -47.68 18.98
CA THR A 126 46.68 -48.89 19.81
C THR A 126 47.06 -50.13 18.98
N MET A 127 48.36 -50.40 18.92
CA MET A 127 48.85 -51.74 18.61
C MET A 127 48.96 -52.55 19.92
N PRO A 128 48.77 -53.88 19.89
CA PRO A 128 48.85 -54.74 21.06
C PRO A 128 50.28 -54.71 21.64
N THR A 129 50.39 -54.30 22.90
CA THR A 129 51.57 -54.55 23.73
C THR A 129 51.65 -56.05 24.01
N MET A 130 52.64 -56.74 23.42
CA MET A 130 53.03 -58.09 23.81
C MET A 130 54.15 -58.03 24.87
N PRO A 131 54.21 -59.00 25.80
CA PRO A 131 55.10 -58.94 26.95
C PRO A 131 56.54 -59.34 26.60
N SER A 132 57.49 -58.61 27.18
CA SER A 132 58.91 -58.96 27.39
C SER A 132 59.80 -59.15 26.14
N MET A 133 60.61 -58.14 25.81
CA MET A 133 61.99 -58.30 25.31
C MET A 133 62.82 -57.01 25.60
N PRO A 134 64.15 -57.11 25.77
CA PRO A 134 64.99 -56.01 26.24
C PRO A 134 65.27 -54.96 25.16
N THR A 135 65.55 -53.76 25.65
CA THR A 135 65.74 -52.48 24.97
C THR A 135 66.68 -52.50 23.74
N MET A 136 66.24 -51.92 22.62
CA MET A 136 67.09 -51.44 21.51
C MET A 136 66.50 -50.18 20.85
N PRO A 137 67.34 -49.32 20.20
CA PRO A 137 67.08 -47.88 20.06
C PRO A 137 66.09 -47.49 18.94
N SER A 138 65.27 -46.49 19.26
CA SER A 138 64.28 -45.82 18.42
C SER A 138 64.92 -45.11 17.23
N PHE A 139 64.59 -45.52 16.00
CA PHE A 139 64.68 -44.70 14.80
C PHE A 139 63.53 -45.06 13.86
N GLY A 140 62.60 -44.14 13.63
CA GLY A 140 61.57 -44.30 12.57
C GLY A 140 60.15 -43.83 12.91
N LYS A 141 59.84 -43.50 14.17
CA LYS A 141 58.56 -42.84 14.54
C LYS A 141 58.67 -41.32 14.57
N GLU A 142 59.86 -40.79 14.80
CA GLU A 142 60.11 -39.35 14.94
C GLU A 142 59.92 -38.61 13.62
N GLU A 143 60.40 -39.16 12.50
CA GLU A 143 60.27 -38.55 11.16
C GLU A 143 58.82 -38.31 10.75
N LYS A 144 57.93 -39.28 10.97
CA LYS A 144 56.51 -39.15 10.64
C LYS A 144 55.76 -38.25 11.63
N LEU A 145 56.23 -38.17 12.88
CA LEU A 145 55.66 -37.26 13.88
C LEU A 145 56.02 -35.81 13.57
N THR A 146 57.26 -35.57 13.15
CA THR A 146 57.71 -34.25 12.69
C THR A 146 57.02 -33.84 11.40
N GLU A 147 56.78 -34.79 10.48
CA GLU A 147 56.09 -34.50 9.22
C GLU A 147 54.59 -34.23 9.44
N LEU A 148 53.95 -34.91 10.41
CA LEU A 148 52.57 -34.62 10.80
C LEU A 148 52.44 -33.30 11.58
N SER A 149 53.42 -32.94 12.41
CA SER A 149 53.48 -31.62 13.06
C SER A 149 53.64 -30.51 12.02
N ALA A 150 54.55 -30.68 11.06
CA ALA A 150 54.77 -29.71 9.99
C ALA A 150 53.52 -29.52 9.11
N LYS A 151 52.81 -30.61 8.78
CA LYS A 151 51.54 -30.55 8.04
C LYS A 151 50.41 -29.94 8.87
N LEU A 152 50.41 -30.11 10.19
CA LEU A 152 49.46 -29.43 11.09
C LEU A 152 49.74 -27.92 11.13
N ASP A 153 50.99 -27.49 11.22
CA ASP A 153 51.38 -26.09 11.22
C ASP A 153 51.08 -25.41 9.87
N GLU A 154 51.32 -26.10 8.75
CA GLU A 154 50.95 -25.63 7.41
C GLU A 154 49.42 -25.46 7.26
N LEU A 155 48.64 -26.41 7.79
CA LEU A 155 47.17 -26.34 7.77
C LEU A 155 46.64 -25.23 8.68
N ILE A 156 47.26 -25.00 9.85
CA ILE A 156 46.94 -23.88 10.74
C ILE A 156 47.25 -22.54 10.06
N GLY A 157 48.38 -22.46 9.33
CA GLY A 157 48.76 -21.29 8.52
C GLY A 157 47.76 -21.01 7.38
N ALA A 158 47.34 -22.05 6.66
CA ALA A 158 46.38 -21.91 5.58
C ALA A 158 44.99 -21.47 6.09
N VAL A 159 44.55 -22.00 7.23
CA VAL A 159 43.26 -21.63 7.85
C VAL A 159 43.31 -20.21 8.43
N THR A 160 44.41 -19.79 9.04
CA THR A 160 44.57 -18.40 9.52
C THR A 160 44.67 -17.40 8.37
N ALA A 161 45.32 -17.75 7.25
CA ALA A 161 45.34 -16.94 6.04
C ALA A 161 43.96 -16.81 5.37
N LEU A 162 43.13 -17.88 5.39
CA LEU A 162 41.75 -17.82 4.90
C LEU A 162 40.85 -16.95 5.80
N VAL A 163 41.04 -16.99 7.11
CA VAL A 163 40.31 -16.12 8.06
C VAL A 163 40.73 -14.65 7.92
N ALA A 164 42.00 -14.36 7.61
CA ALA A 164 42.48 -13.00 7.36
C ALA A 164 42.03 -12.44 6.00
N LYS A 165 41.91 -13.30 4.97
CA LYS A 165 41.48 -12.90 3.62
C LYS A 165 39.97 -12.61 3.52
N GLU A 166 39.21 -12.90 4.56
CA GLU A 166 37.78 -12.58 4.66
C GLU A 166 37.50 -11.26 5.44
N ALA A 167 38.53 -10.51 5.87
CA ALA A 167 38.41 -9.33 6.74
C ALA A 167 38.80 -7.97 6.10
N GLU A 168 39.15 -7.90 4.82
CA GLU A 168 39.37 -6.63 4.11
C GLU A 168 38.50 -6.50 2.85
N GLU A 169 37.21 -6.21 3.05
CA GLU A 169 36.52 -5.24 2.20
C GLU A 169 35.64 -4.34 3.07
N LYS A 170 36.15 -3.14 3.29
CA LYS A 170 35.63 -2.11 4.17
C LYS A 170 34.28 -1.60 3.64
N PRO A 171 33.23 -1.51 4.48
CA PRO A 171 31.97 -0.86 4.14
C PRO A 171 32.06 0.65 4.42
N ALA A 172 31.53 1.49 3.51
CA ALA A 172 30.91 2.81 3.72
C ALA A 172 31.02 3.69 2.45
N PRO A 173 30.17 4.73 2.22
CA PRO A 173 28.96 5.14 2.93
C PRO A 173 27.75 5.47 2.02
N ALA A 174 26.62 5.69 2.67
CA ALA A 174 25.34 6.10 2.12
C ALA A 174 25.27 7.57 1.64
N ALA A 175 24.26 7.79 0.78
CA ALA A 175 23.37 8.95 0.72
C ALA A 175 23.89 10.32 0.26
N LYS A 176 23.40 10.80 -0.91
CA LYS A 176 23.02 12.21 -1.13
C LYS A 176 21.79 12.35 -2.06
N THR A 177 20.68 12.76 -1.44
CA THR A 177 19.67 13.77 -1.85
C THR A 177 18.81 13.59 -3.13
N PRO A 178 17.47 13.55 -2.99
CA PRO A 178 16.55 14.02 -4.03
C PRO A 178 16.41 15.54 -3.94
N THR A 179 16.65 16.25 -5.04
CA THR A 179 16.46 17.70 -5.13
C THR A 179 14.97 18.07 -5.16
N PRO A 180 14.56 19.12 -4.43
CA PRO A 180 13.15 19.49 -4.27
C PRO A 180 12.61 20.26 -5.48
N ARG A 181 11.31 20.08 -5.69
CA ARG A 181 10.46 20.76 -6.68
C ARG A 181 10.54 22.28 -6.56
N LYS A 182 10.77 22.93 -7.69
CA LYS A 182 10.61 24.37 -7.98
C LYS A 182 9.17 24.83 -7.71
N PRO A 183 8.94 25.85 -6.86
CA PRO A 183 7.65 26.55 -6.78
C PRO A 183 7.81 28.01 -7.20
N ALA A 184 7.29 28.41 -8.37
CA ALA A 184 7.02 29.83 -8.66
C ALA A 184 6.31 30.00 -10.02
N ALA A 185 5.03 30.34 -9.98
CA ALA A 185 4.43 31.35 -10.86
C ALA A 185 3.04 31.73 -10.30
N LYS A 186 3.02 32.58 -9.27
CA LYS A 186 1.85 33.41 -8.95
C LYS A 186 1.81 34.55 -9.98
N LYS A 187 0.71 34.69 -10.74
CA LYS A 187 0.37 35.93 -11.45
C LYS A 187 -0.97 36.45 -10.91
N PRO A 188 -1.09 37.76 -10.63
CA PRO A 188 -2.02 38.27 -9.63
C PRO A 188 -3.39 38.65 -10.19
N ALA A 189 -4.33 38.78 -9.24
CA ALA A 189 -5.72 39.17 -9.38
C ALA A 189 -5.89 40.51 -10.14
N ALA A 190 -6.83 40.52 -11.08
CA ALA A 190 -7.30 41.72 -11.75
C ALA A 190 -8.22 42.52 -10.82
N SER A 191 -7.81 43.77 -10.58
CA SER A 191 -8.47 44.82 -9.83
C SER A 191 -9.79 45.26 -10.47
N LYS A 192 -10.86 45.29 -9.66
CA LYS A 192 -12.11 46.02 -9.92
C LYS A 192 -11.78 47.52 -10.08
N THR A 193 -12.13 48.11 -11.22
CA THR A 193 -12.19 49.56 -11.39
C THR A 193 -13.65 50.00 -11.23
N ALA A 194 -13.87 50.86 -10.25
CA ALA A 194 -15.11 51.58 -10.01
C ALA A 194 -15.35 52.59 -11.15
N ALA A 195 -16.55 52.60 -11.71
CA ALA A 195 -17.02 53.67 -12.58
C ALA A 195 -17.89 54.62 -11.75
N ALA A 196 -17.36 55.81 -11.48
CA ALA A 196 -18.10 56.98 -11.01
C ALA A 196 -18.18 57.98 -12.18
N LYS A 197 -19.40 58.42 -12.51
CA LYS A 197 -19.82 59.59 -13.33
C LYS A 197 -21.31 59.76 -12.97
N SER A 198 -21.87 60.82 -12.38
CA SER A 198 -21.62 62.28 -12.39
C SER A 198 -21.37 62.86 -13.78
N GLU A 199 -22.44 63.15 -14.50
CA GLU A 199 -22.81 64.49 -14.98
C GLU A 199 -24.32 64.50 -15.33
#